data_AF-A0A953SUD3-F1
#
_entry.id   AF-A0A953SUD3-F1
#
_cell.length_a   1.000
_cell.length_b   1.000
_cell.length_c   1.000
_cell.angle_alpha   90.00
_cell.angle_beta   90.00
_cell.angle_gamma   90.00
#
_symmetry.space_group_name_H-M   'P 1'
#
loop_
_entity.id
_entity.type
_entity.pdbx_description
1 polymer ?
#
loop_
_entity_poly.entity_id
_entity_poly.type
_entity_poly.pdbx_seq_one_letter_code
_entity_poly.pdbx_strand_id
1 'polypeptide(L)'
;MKKLLVLGAGVEKSKGIDMPLANELVPQIRDFLYNKEIGQNVDKALRKIIKGLRFSYDDFIKKAIDKLASEFKKEVNTIIYSVNKAKQNDKLTEEDNKLADIILNLLGKIQKLQTDVQLDEETVQLILEVFNDISISDESIVDLGRLSFSDTFEIVMKRILEKSIDEPNHNVLKHIYKNLMDIENLLLKHFIGFYNENETDIKKYLYISWTLWAYLVWKEKEVYNADPNKIPFYSKLPENIEIITFNYTSFAMKYNKESKYFHGNLSKYIRLDNRGESEIDDYNNLNIVGFIENIVNENIDFTSNRYVIPSIIPPLRLKPVLSNNFIKIWYESVKTIENSDKIIIAGYSFNYADEHFNDLIRKNKEKKITIIDPNTSNIVNNIKRIFAYSEDDYTKNTIQNKKSFEAGNLKIIEALATEIELNEL
;
A
#
# COMPACT_ATOMS: atom_id res chain seq x y z
N MET A 1 15.20 -30.03 2.54
CA MET A 1 14.50 -29.15 1.60
C MET A 1 14.48 -27.76 2.20
N LYS A 2 15.09 -26.77 1.55
CA LYS A 2 15.13 -25.38 2.02
C LYS A 2 13.81 -24.69 1.69
N LYS A 3 13.07 -24.30 2.74
CA LYS A 3 11.80 -23.58 2.62
C LYS A 3 12.04 -22.08 2.85
N LEU A 4 11.53 -21.27 1.94
CA LEU A 4 11.44 -19.82 2.08
C LEU A 4 9.99 -19.43 2.35
N LEU A 5 9.76 -18.56 3.33
CA LEU A 5 8.50 -17.89 3.58
C LEU A 5 8.61 -16.41 3.25
N VAL A 6 7.70 -15.92 2.43
CA VAL A 6 7.55 -14.52 2.06
C VAL A 6 6.28 -13.99 2.71
N LEU A 7 6.41 -12.92 3.49
CA LEU A 7 5.31 -12.34 4.26
C LEU A 7 4.94 -10.96 3.73
N GLY A 8 3.66 -10.75 3.43
CA GLY A 8 3.09 -9.45 3.08
C GLY A 8 2.06 -8.96 4.10
N ALA A 9 1.54 -7.75 3.86
CA ALA A 9 0.64 -7.05 4.77
C ALA A 9 -0.66 -7.81 5.09
N GLY A 10 -1.11 -8.69 4.19
CA GLY A 10 -2.28 -9.53 4.43
C GLY A 10 -2.12 -10.49 5.61
N VAL A 11 -0.89 -10.85 5.98
CA VAL A 11 -0.62 -11.64 7.19
C VAL A 11 -0.97 -10.82 8.44
N GLU A 12 -0.51 -9.58 8.51
CA GLU A 12 -0.71 -8.70 9.68
C GLU A 12 -2.08 -8.04 9.73
N LYS A 13 -2.81 -8.02 8.61
CA LYS A 13 -4.23 -7.66 8.61
C LYS A 13 -5.11 -8.71 9.31
N SER A 14 -4.58 -9.89 9.58
CA SER A 14 -5.33 -10.96 10.26
C SER A 14 -5.78 -10.55 11.66
N LYS A 15 -6.94 -11.07 12.06
CA LYS A 15 -7.54 -10.80 13.38
C LYS A 15 -6.55 -11.07 14.51
N GLY A 16 -6.44 -10.13 15.44
CA GLY A 16 -5.54 -10.18 16.59
C GLY A 16 -4.16 -9.55 16.35
N ILE A 17 -3.80 -9.27 15.09
CA ILE A 17 -2.71 -8.34 14.76
C ILE A 17 -3.33 -7.01 14.30
N ASP A 18 -4.30 -7.08 13.38
CA ASP A 18 -5.13 -5.95 12.94
C ASP A 18 -4.31 -4.71 12.49
N MET A 19 -3.15 -4.95 11.87
CA MET A 19 -2.37 -3.89 11.23
C MET A 19 -3.07 -3.41 9.95
N PRO A 20 -2.97 -2.11 9.64
CA PRO A 20 -3.63 -1.55 8.46
C PRO A 20 -2.97 -1.97 7.16
N LEU A 21 -3.78 -2.03 6.10
CA LEU A 21 -3.30 -2.08 4.73
C LEU A 21 -2.90 -0.69 4.24
N ALA A 22 -2.12 -0.62 3.15
CA ALA A 22 -1.55 0.62 2.63
C ALA A 22 -2.60 1.74 2.41
N ASN A 23 -3.77 1.40 1.89
CA ASN A 23 -4.86 2.36 1.66
C ASN A 23 -5.51 2.88 2.96
N GLU A 24 -5.42 2.13 4.05
CA GLU A 24 -6.03 2.48 5.34
C GLU A 24 -5.10 3.36 6.19
N LEU A 25 -3.82 3.51 5.81
CA LEU A 25 -2.81 4.19 6.62
C LEU A 25 -3.10 5.67 6.82
N VAL A 26 -3.42 6.42 5.76
CA VAL A 26 -3.65 7.88 5.88
C VAL A 26 -4.82 8.21 6.83
N PRO A 27 -6.02 7.61 6.67
CA PRO A 27 -7.13 7.86 7.61
C PRO A 27 -6.80 7.45 9.05
N GLN A 28 -6.11 6.33 9.25
CA GLN A 28 -5.79 5.86 10.60
C GLN A 28 -4.68 6.66 11.28
N ILE A 29 -3.67 7.12 10.53
CA ILE A 29 -2.65 8.05 11.05
C ILE A 29 -3.32 9.37 11.43
N ARG A 30 -4.24 9.87 10.61
CA ARG A 30 -5.04 11.04 10.97
C ARG A 30 -5.78 10.81 12.28
N ASP A 31 -6.59 9.75 12.39
CA ASP A 31 -7.30 9.44 13.64
C ASP A 31 -6.36 9.36 14.84
N PHE A 32 -5.21 8.69 14.67
CA PHE A 32 -4.17 8.61 15.69
C PHE A 32 -3.68 10.00 16.14
N LEU A 33 -3.34 10.88 15.21
CA LEU A 33 -2.78 12.20 15.54
C LEU A 33 -3.81 13.14 16.17
N TYR A 34 -5.08 13.06 15.78
CA TYR A 34 -6.12 13.99 16.25
C TYR A 34 -6.92 13.47 17.44
N ASN A 35 -7.12 12.15 17.55
CA ASN A 35 -8.03 11.55 18.53
C ASN A 35 -7.35 10.67 19.59
N LYS A 36 -6.04 10.43 19.50
CA LYS A 36 -5.27 9.70 20.53
C LYS A 36 -4.27 10.63 21.19
N GLU A 37 -4.23 10.63 22.53
CA GLU A 37 -3.33 11.50 23.30
C GLU A 37 -1.85 11.35 22.90
N ILE A 38 -1.38 10.11 22.76
CA ILE A 38 -0.02 9.83 22.32
C ILE A 38 0.25 10.39 20.91
N GLY A 39 -0.71 10.28 19.98
CA GLY A 39 -0.56 10.81 18.63
C GLY A 39 -0.57 12.34 18.59
N GLN A 40 -1.41 12.99 19.41
CA GLN A 40 -1.39 14.44 19.58
C GLN A 40 -0.04 14.93 20.13
N ASN A 41 0.57 14.18 21.05
CA ASN A 41 1.89 14.51 21.59
C ASN A 41 3.01 14.29 20.56
N VAL A 42 2.91 13.25 19.72
CA VAL A 42 3.79 13.05 18.55
C VAL A 42 3.69 14.23 17.58
N ASP A 43 2.48 14.66 17.20
CA ASP A 43 2.28 15.82 16.31
C ASP A 43 2.94 17.09 16.87
N LYS A 44 2.69 17.39 18.15
CA LYS A 44 3.30 18.55 18.83
C LYS A 44 4.82 18.48 18.83
N ALA A 45 5.40 17.33 19.16
CA ALA A 45 6.85 17.13 19.18
C ALA A 45 7.46 17.35 17.79
N LEU A 46 6.89 16.72 16.75
CA LEU A 46 7.37 16.87 15.39
C LEU A 46 7.24 18.31 14.86
N ARG A 47 6.13 19.01 15.14
CA ARG A 47 5.94 20.42 14.72
C ARG A 47 6.91 21.37 15.41
N LYS A 48 7.34 21.07 16.63
CA LYS A 48 8.37 21.84 17.35
C LYS A 48 9.75 21.69 16.69
N ILE A 49 10.07 20.49 16.22
CA ILE A 49 11.32 20.17 15.50
C ILE A 49 11.29 20.78 14.10
N ILE A 50 10.21 20.52 13.35
CA ILE A 50 10.04 20.89 11.94
C ILE A 50 9.37 22.26 11.84
N LYS A 51 10.10 23.32 12.19
CA LYS A 51 9.57 24.69 12.22
C LYS A 51 9.07 25.14 10.85
N GLY A 52 7.89 25.77 10.85
CA GLY A 52 7.26 26.30 9.63
C GLY A 52 6.63 25.23 8.72
N LEU A 53 6.41 24.01 9.22
CA LEU A 53 5.72 22.96 8.48
C LEU A 53 4.30 23.40 8.07
N ARG A 54 4.06 23.47 6.75
CA ARG A 54 2.73 23.72 6.16
C ARG A 54 2.16 22.43 5.59
N PHE A 55 1.78 21.53 6.50
CA PHE A 55 1.12 20.26 6.19
C PHE A 55 0.21 19.82 7.32
N SER A 56 -0.95 19.29 6.94
CA SER A 56 -1.87 18.54 7.80
C SER A 56 -2.48 17.41 6.97
N TYR A 57 -2.84 16.30 7.62
CA TYR A 57 -3.53 15.22 6.93
C TYR A 57 -4.93 15.64 6.48
N ASP A 58 -5.62 16.52 7.23
CA ASP A 58 -6.91 17.10 6.83
C ASP A 58 -6.79 17.91 5.54
N ASP A 59 -5.78 18.78 5.41
CA ASP A 59 -5.58 19.56 4.18
C ASP A 59 -5.18 18.67 3.00
N PHE A 60 -4.39 17.63 3.25
CA PHE A 60 -4.03 16.66 2.23
C PHE A 60 -5.28 15.94 1.70
N ILE A 61 -6.12 15.45 2.62
CA ILE A 61 -7.40 14.81 2.31
C ILE A 61 -8.30 15.75 1.53
N LYS A 62 -8.50 16.98 2.02
CA LYS A 62 -9.35 17.97 1.37
C LYS A 62 -8.87 18.26 -0.06
N LYS A 63 -7.57 18.45 -0.25
CA LYS A 63 -6.99 18.66 -1.59
C LYS A 63 -7.12 17.42 -2.48
N ALA A 64 -7.00 16.21 -1.92
CA ALA A 64 -7.21 14.99 -2.68
C ALA A 64 -8.67 14.85 -3.13
N ILE A 65 -9.62 15.26 -2.28
CA ILE A 65 -11.04 15.33 -2.61
C ILE A 65 -11.30 16.35 -3.72
N ASP A 66 -10.80 17.57 -3.57
CA ASP A 66 -10.96 18.64 -4.57
C ASP A 66 -10.29 18.26 -5.91
N LYS A 67 -9.14 17.58 -5.84
CA LYS A 67 -8.42 17.05 -7.01
C LYS A 67 -9.18 15.90 -7.67
N LEU A 68 -9.74 14.96 -6.92
CA LEU A 68 -10.51 13.87 -7.51
C LEU A 68 -11.79 14.39 -8.16
N ALA A 69 -12.46 15.36 -7.51
CA ALA A 69 -13.61 16.04 -8.09
C ALA A 69 -13.28 16.62 -9.46
N SER A 70 -12.06 17.12 -9.69
CA SER A 70 -11.63 17.71 -10.97
C SER A 70 -10.95 16.72 -11.94
N GLU A 71 -10.25 15.70 -11.45
CA GLU A 71 -9.47 14.72 -12.25
C GLU A 71 -10.17 13.36 -12.41
N PHE A 72 -11.46 13.27 -12.10
CA PHE A 72 -12.27 12.05 -12.02
C PHE A 72 -12.04 11.06 -13.17
N LYS A 73 -11.65 11.56 -14.35
CA LYS A 73 -11.69 10.80 -15.58
C LYS A 73 -10.94 9.48 -15.59
N LYS A 74 -9.75 9.43 -14.99
CA LYS A 74 -8.88 8.24 -15.07
C LYS A 74 -9.32 7.13 -14.12
N GLU A 75 -10.11 7.46 -13.11
CA GLU A 75 -10.49 6.53 -12.05
C GLU A 75 -11.97 6.11 -12.06
N VAL A 76 -12.83 6.84 -12.80
CA VAL A 76 -14.27 6.52 -12.96
C VAL A 76 -14.48 5.03 -13.24
N ASN A 77 -13.79 4.49 -14.25
CA ASN A 77 -13.97 3.11 -14.69
C ASN A 77 -13.63 2.10 -13.58
N THR A 78 -12.52 2.33 -12.88
CA THR A 78 -12.06 1.46 -11.79
C THR A 78 -13.02 1.51 -10.59
N ILE A 79 -13.53 2.70 -10.25
CA ILE A 79 -14.48 2.88 -9.15
C ILE A 79 -15.82 2.22 -9.51
N ILE A 80 -16.37 2.46 -10.71
CA ILE A 80 -17.61 1.83 -11.18
C ILE A 80 -17.50 0.31 -11.15
N TYR A 81 -16.42 -0.25 -11.71
CA TYR A 81 -16.19 -1.69 -11.71
C TYR A 81 -16.15 -2.26 -10.28
N SER A 82 -15.39 -1.62 -9.40
CA SER A 82 -15.21 -2.09 -8.02
C SER A 82 -16.49 -2.01 -7.19
N VAL A 83 -17.25 -0.91 -7.32
CA VAL A 83 -18.53 -0.74 -6.63
C VAL A 83 -19.59 -1.71 -7.16
N ASN A 84 -19.66 -1.94 -8.47
CA ASN A 84 -20.53 -2.96 -9.05
C ASN A 84 -20.21 -4.36 -8.51
N LYS A 85 -18.91 -4.70 -8.43
CA LYS A 85 -18.46 -5.98 -7.89
C LYS A 85 -18.82 -6.13 -6.40
N ALA A 86 -18.66 -5.07 -5.60
CA ALA A 86 -19.09 -5.06 -4.20
C ALA A 86 -20.60 -5.28 -4.08
N LYS A 87 -21.41 -4.64 -4.94
CA LYS A 87 -22.87 -4.82 -4.95
C LYS A 87 -23.30 -6.26 -5.31
N GLN A 88 -22.55 -6.94 -6.17
CA GLN A 88 -22.85 -8.32 -6.58
C GLN A 88 -22.41 -9.36 -5.53
N ASN A 89 -21.28 -9.13 -4.85
CA ASN A 89 -20.61 -10.14 -4.04
C ASN A 89 -20.77 -9.94 -2.53
N ASP A 90 -20.97 -8.71 -2.06
CA ASP A 90 -21.05 -8.40 -0.63
C ASP A 90 -22.53 -8.36 -0.19
N LYS A 91 -22.82 -8.83 1.03
CA LYS A 91 -24.13 -8.61 1.66
C LYS A 91 -24.22 -7.16 2.15
N LEU A 92 -24.79 -6.30 1.32
CA LEU A 92 -24.98 -4.88 1.60
C LEU A 92 -26.29 -4.60 2.33
N THR A 93 -26.30 -3.60 3.21
CA THR A 93 -27.54 -3.07 3.79
C THR A 93 -28.37 -2.32 2.73
N GLU A 94 -29.63 -1.99 3.04
CA GLU A 94 -30.44 -1.17 2.12
C GLU A 94 -29.83 0.23 1.91
N GLU A 95 -29.25 0.82 2.96
CA GLU A 95 -28.57 2.11 2.89
C GLU A 95 -27.32 2.04 2.02
N ASP A 96 -26.50 0.99 2.19
CA ASP A 96 -25.29 0.77 1.39
C ASP A 96 -25.62 0.55 -0.08
N ASN A 97 -26.71 -0.16 -0.38
CA ASN A 97 -27.20 -0.34 -1.74
C ASN A 97 -27.59 0.99 -2.38
N LYS A 98 -28.32 1.84 -1.66
CA LYS A 98 -28.69 3.19 -2.14
C LYS A 98 -27.44 4.05 -2.36
N LEU A 99 -26.46 3.96 -1.47
CA LEU A 99 -25.19 4.67 -1.60
C LEU A 99 -24.42 4.19 -2.83
N ALA A 100 -24.32 2.88 -3.06
CA ALA A 100 -23.72 2.31 -4.26
C ALA A 100 -24.45 2.79 -5.52
N ASP A 101 -25.77 2.83 -5.52
CA ASP A 101 -26.57 3.31 -6.64
C ASP A 101 -26.36 4.80 -6.93
N ILE A 102 -26.23 5.63 -5.90
CA ILE A 102 -25.87 7.05 -6.07
C ILE A 102 -24.52 7.16 -6.78
N ILE A 103 -23.50 6.44 -6.30
CA ILE A 103 -22.15 6.47 -6.88
C ILE A 103 -22.19 5.99 -8.34
N LEU A 104 -22.80 4.84 -8.61
CA LEU A 104 -22.86 4.25 -9.95
C LEU A 104 -23.63 5.14 -10.93
N ASN A 105 -24.73 5.76 -10.50
CA ASN A 105 -25.51 6.65 -11.36
C ASN A 105 -24.78 7.96 -11.67
N LEU A 106 -24.10 8.54 -10.67
CA LEU A 106 -23.32 9.77 -10.85
C LEU A 106 -22.10 9.52 -11.74
N LEU A 107 -21.29 8.52 -11.40
CA LEU A 107 -20.07 8.22 -12.13
C LEU A 107 -20.36 7.62 -13.51
N GLY A 108 -21.44 6.86 -13.67
CA GLY A 108 -21.86 6.31 -14.95
C GLY A 108 -22.27 7.39 -15.96
N LYS A 109 -22.84 8.52 -15.50
CA LYS A 109 -23.08 9.68 -16.39
C LYS A 109 -21.79 10.30 -16.89
N ILE A 110 -20.75 10.36 -16.05
CA ILE A 110 -19.43 10.85 -16.45
C ILE A 110 -18.76 9.87 -17.41
N GLN A 111 -18.85 8.56 -17.13
CA GLN A 111 -18.31 7.52 -18.00
C GLN A 111 -18.91 7.60 -19.41
N LYS A 112 -20.23 7.78 -19.52
CA LYS A 112 -20.90 7.95 -20.81
C LYS A 112 -20.43 9.20 -21.55
N LEU A 113 -20.36 10.34 -20.85
CA LEU A 113 -19.84 11.58 -21.42
C LEU A 113 -18.42 11.39 -21.99
N GLN A 114 -17.58 10.58 -21.34
CA GLN A 114 -16.23 10.30 -21.82
C GLN A 114 -16.21 9.51 -23.11
N THR A 115 -17.05 8.49 -23.22
CA THR A 115 -17.16 7.68 -24.43
C THR A 115 -17.78 8.47 -25.57
N ASP A 116 -18.84 9.23 -25.29
CA ASP A 116 -19.64 9.91 -26.32
C ASP A 116 -18.90 11.07 -27.01
N VAL A 117 -17.85 11.63 -26.41
CA VAL A 117 -17.04 12.70 -27.03
C VAL A 117 -15.81 12.19 -27.77
N GLN A 118 -15.53 10.89 -27.76
CA GLN A 118 -14.44 10.34 -28.56
C GLN A 118 -14.84 10.33 -30.04
N LEU A 119 -13.88 10.65 -30.91
CA LEU A 119 -14.07 10.49 -32.35
C LEU A 119 -14.01 8.99 -32.67
N ASP A 120 -15.08 8.45 -33.26
CA ASP A 120 -15.06 7.09 -33.76
C ASP A 120 -14.21 6.97 -35.05
N GLU A 121 -13.80 5.74 -35.37
CA GLU A 121 -12.93 5.47 -36.52
C GLU A 121 -13.55 5.91 -37.84
N GLU A 122 -14.88 5.81 -37.97
CA GLU A 122 -15.62 6.22 -39.16
C GLU A 122 -15.54 7.74 -39.36
N THR A 123 -15.77 8.52 -38.30
CA THR A 123 -15.69 9.98 -38.32
C THR A 123 -14.26 10.44 -38.57
N VAL A 124 -13.26 9.80 -37.98
CA VAL A 124 -11.83 10.07 -38.25
C VAL A 124 -11.50 9.85 -39.72
N GLN A 125 -11.96 8.74 -40.31
CA GLN A 125 -11.76 8.45 -41.73
C GLN A 125 -12.42 9.50 -42.62
N LEU A 126 -13.67 9.86 -42.35
CA LEU A 126 -14.37 10.91 -43.11
C LEU A 126 -13.67 12.26 -43.04
N ILE A 127 -13.12 12.65 -41.89
CA ILE A 127 -12.36 13.89 -41.75
C ILE A 127 -11.10 13.84 -42.63
N LEU A 128 -10.36 12.73 -42.60
CA LEU A 128 -9.13 12.56 -43.40
C LEU A 128 -9.41 12.49 -44.90
N GLU A 129 -10.56 11.92 -45.31
CA GLU A 129 -10.99 11.85 -46.71
C GLU A 129 -11.40 13.22 -47.29
N VAL A 130 -12.04 14.06 -46.47
CA VAL A 130 -12.50 15.39 -46.89
C VAL A 130 -11.37 16.43 -46.78
N PHE A 131 -10.52 16.32 -45.75
CA PHE A 131 -9.48 17.31 -45.41
C PHE A 131 -8.10 16.64 -45.36
N ASN A 132 -7.47 16.52 -46.53
CA ASN A 132 -6.17 15.87 -46.73
C ASN A 132 -4.98 16.57 -46.03
N ASP A 133 -5.20 17.75 -45.45
CA ASP A 133 -4.18 18.59 -44.81
C ASP A 133 -4.31 18.66 -43.28
N ILE A 134 -5.31 18.00 -42.69
CA ILE A 134 -5.51 17.98 -41.22
C ILE A 134 -4.86 16.74 -40.61
N SER A 135 -3.97 16.95 -39.64
CA SER A 135 -3.51 15.89 -38.74
C SER A 135 -4.39 15.84 -37.49
N ILE A 136 -5.10 14.74 -37.28
CA ILE A 136 -5.89 14.52 -36.06
C ILE A 136 -4.92 14.08 -34.96
N SER A 137 -4.62 15.00 -34.03
CA SER A 137 -3.76 14.73 -32.87
C SER A 137 -4.55 14.40 -31.60
N ASP A 138 -5.80 14.84 -31.52
CA ASP A 138 -6.66 14.66 -30.37
C ASP A 138 -7.78 13.65 -30.69
N GLU A 139 -7.98 12.67 -29.81
CA GLU A 139 -8.99 11.60 -29.98
C GLU A 139 -10.40 12.02 -29.53
N SER A 140 -10.58 13.24 -29.02
CA SER A 140 -11.85 13.71 -28.44
C SER A 140 -12.29 15.07 -28.96
N ILE A 141 -13.60 15.21 -29.21
CA ILE A 141 -14.27 16.43 -29.68
C ILE A 141 -14.23 17.54 -28.62
N VAL A 142 -14.25 17.17 -27.33
CA VAL A 142 -14.26 18.10 -26.20
C VAL A 142 -13.07 17.84 -25.28
N ASP A 143 -12.32 18.89 -24.93
CA ASP A 143 -11.37 18.83 -23.82
C ASP A 143 -12.14 18.74 -22.49
N LEU A 144 -12.49 17.52 -22.13
CA LEU A 144 -13.20 17.25 -20.89
C LEU A 144 -12.37 17.66 -19.65
N GLY A 145 -11.08 18.02 -19.79
CA GLY A 145 -10.18 18.38 -18.69
C GLY A 145 -10.40 19.82 -18.21
N ARG A 146 -11.14 20.60 -19.00
CA ARG A 146 -11.54 21.97 -18.68
C ARG A 146 -13.01 22.08 -18.28
N LEU A 147 -13.74 20.97 -18.21
CA LEU A 147 -15.12 20.98 -17.75
C LEU A 147 -15.19 21.15 -16.25
N SER A 148 -15.97 22.13 -15.80
CA SER A 148 -16.34 22.29 -14.40
C SER A 148 -17.57 21.44 -14.09
N PHE A 149 -17.58 20.78 -12.94
CA PHE A 149 -18.78 20.13 -12.43
C PHE A 149 -19.71 21.14 -11.76
N SER A 150 -20.97 20.77 -11.55
CA SER A 150 -21.91 21.61 -10.82
C SER A 150 -21.66 21.54 -9.31
N ASP A 151 -21.95 22.62 -8.58
CA ASP A 151 -21.81 22.69 -7.12
C ASP A 151 -22.48 21.50 -6.41
N THR A 152 -23.67 21.10 -6.88
CA THR A 152 -24.40 19.95 -6.32
C THR A 152 -23.61 18.66 -6.47
N PHE A 153 -23.02 18.41 -7.64
CA PHE A 153 -22.20 17.23 -7.87
C PHE A 153 -20.96 17.25 -6.97
N GLU A 154 -20.26 18.37 -6.90
CA GLU A 154 -19.07 18.54 -6.07
C GLU A 154 -19.37 18.31 -4.59
N ILE A 155 -20.45 18.88 -4.06
CA ILE A 155 -20.89 18.69 -2.67
C ILE A 155 -21.22 17.23 -2.38
N VAL A 156 -21.95 16.56 -3.28
CA VAL A 156 -22.33 15.14 -3.09
C VAL A 156 -21.09 14.25 -3.13
N MET A 157 -20.21 14.44 -4.12
CA MET A 157 -18.98 13.66 -4.23
C MET A 157 -18.06 13.89 -3.03
N LYS A 158 -17.94 15.14 -2.57
CA LYS A 158 -17.19 15.48 -1.37
C LYS A 158 -17.72 14.76 -0.14
N ARG A 159 -19.03 14.73 0.08
CA ARG A 159 -19.63 13.99 1.21
C ARG A 159 -19.40 12.47 1.10
N ILE A 160 -19.51 11.90 -0.09
CA ILE A 160 -19.22 10.48 -0.34
C ILE A 160 -17.75 10.19 0.02
N LEU A 161 -16.84 11.07 -0.38
CA LEU A 161 -15.41 10.92 -0.11
C LEU A 161 -15.09 11.11 1.37
N GLU A 162 -15.65 12.13 2.04
CA GLU A 162 -15.51 12.34 3.48
C GLU A 162 -15.99 11.11 4.25
N LYS A 163 -17.20 10.61 3.96
CA LYS A 163 -17.72 9.37 4.57
C LYS A 163 -16.82 8.17 4.28
N SER A 164 -16.25 8.09 3.08
CA SER A 164 -15.35 6.98 2.72
C SER A 164 -14.05 6.95 3.52
N ILE A 165 -13.60 8.10 3.99
CA ILE A 165 -12.38 8.25 4.79
C ILE A 165 -12.66 7.92 6.25
N ASP A 166 -13.81 8.36 6.76
CA ASP A 166 -14.23 8.07 8.13
C ASP A 166 -14.63 6.58 8.30
N GLU A 167 -15.08 5.93 7.22
CA GLU A 167 -15.49 4.52 7.21
C GLU A 167 -14.62 3.67 6.26
N PRO A 168 -13.31 3.50 6.54
CA PRO A 168 -12.37 2.90 5.59
C PRO A 168 -12.65 1.43 5.26
N ASN A 169 -13.36 0.72 6.15
CA ASN A 169 -13.75 -0.68 5.98
C ASN A 169 -15.16 -0.87 5.39
N HIS A 170 -15.88 0.22 5.06
CA HIS A 170 -17.24 0.13 4.54
C HIS A 170 -17.27 -0.59 3.18
N ASN A 171 -18.20 -1.53 3.01
CA ASN A 171 -18.22 -2.46 1.88
C ASN A 171 -18.26 -1.78 0.50
N VAL A 172 -18.95 -0.63 0.39
CA VAL A 172 -18.98 0.18 -0.84
C VAL A 172 -17.84 1.22 -0.87
N LEU A 173 -17.75 2.07 0.15
CA LEU A 173 -16.87 3.23 0.16
C LEU A 173 -15.36 2.91 0.15
N LYS A 174 -14.97 1.70 0.60
CA LYS A 174 -13.57 1.21 0.53
C LYS A 174 -12.96 1.26 -0.88
N HIS A 175 -13.81 1.26 -1.91
CA HIS A 175 -13.40 1.29 -3.31
C HIS A 175 -13.20 2.69 -3.88
N ILE A 176 -13.61 3.74 -3.15
CA ILE A 176 -13.57 5.13 -3.65
C ILE A 176 -12.29 5.83 -3.20
N TYR A 177 -11.90 5.70 -1.92
CA TYR A 177 -10.72 6.41 -1.40
C TYR A 177 -9.39 5.70 -1.70
N LYS A 178 -9.41 4.42 -2.11
CA LYS A 178 -8.21 3.56 -2.22
C LYS A 178 -7.08 4.18 -3.05
N ASN A 179 -7.44 4.89 -4.12
CA ASN A 179 -6.46 5.54 -5.00
C ASN A 179 -5.98 6.90 -4.49
N LEU A 180 -6.75 7.55 -3.61
CA LEU A 180 -6.48 8.90 -3.10
C LEU A 180 -5.56 8.93 -1.89
N MET A 181 -5.58 7.86 -1.10
CA MET A 181 -4.91 7.80 0.21
C MET A 181 -3.60 7.01 0.18
N ASP A 182 -2.97 6.97 -0.99
CA ASP A 182 -1.70 6.28 -1.18
C ASP A 182 -0.56 7.03 -0.46
N ILE A 183 -0.23 6.56 0.73
CA ILE A 183 0.86 7.09 1.55
C ILE A 183 2.23 6.91 0.88
N GLU A 184 2.37 5.91 0.00
CA GLU A 184 3.62 5.59 -0.69
C GLU A 184 3.89 6.66 -1.74
N ASN A 185 2.87 7.03 -2.51
CA ASN A 185 2.94 8.17 -3.43
C ASN A 185 3.21 9.48 -2.68
N LEU A 186 2.61 9.68 -1.51
CA LEU A 186 2.84 10.85 -0.69
C LEU A 186 4.31 10.94 -0.21
N LEU A 187 4.87 9.83 0.25
CA LEU A 187 6.28 9.73 0.63
C LEU A 187 7.21 9.96 -0.56
N LEU A 188 6.98 9.29 -1.70
CA LEU A 188 7.81 9.45 -2.90
C LEU A 188 7.80 10.90 -3.41
N LYS A 189 6.62 11.52 -3.48
CA LYS A 189 6.45 12.90 -3.95
C LYS A 189 7.32 13.88 -3.17
N HIS A 190 7.40 13.72 -1.85
CA HIS A 190 8.17 14.62 -1.00
C HIS A 190 9.64 14.18 -0.83
N PHE A 191 9.94 12.90 -1.04
CA PHE A 191 11.31 12.38 -0.99
C PHE A 191 12.22 13.01 -2.05
N ILE A 192 11.67 13.36 -3.22
CA ILE A 192 12.41 14.07 -4.28
C ILE A 192 12.99 15.40 -3.77
N GLY A 193 12.40 15.99 -2.72
CA GLY A 193 12.93 17.17 -2.06
C GLY A 193 14.37 17.04 -1.57
N PHE A 194 14.83 15.84 -1.20
CA PHE A 194 16.23 15.60 -0.80
C PHE A 194 17.21 15.70 -1.97
N TYR A 195 16.79 15.36 -3.20
CA TYR A 195 17.65 15.46 -4.39
C TYR A 195 17.73 16.88 -4.93
N ASN A 196 16.62 17.62 -4.84
CA ASN A 196 16.52 18.98 -5.36
C ASN A 196 16.70 20.06 -4.28
N GLU A 197 17.12 19.66 -3.08
CA GLU A 197 17.34 20.54 -1.91
C GLU A 197 16.12 21.43 -1.58
N ASN A 198 14.91 20.92 -1.83
CA ASN A 198 13.68 21.65 -1.52
C ASN A 198 13.30 21.42 -0.05
N GLU A 199 13.63 22.39 0.79
CA GLU A 199 13.36 22.37 2.22
C GLU A 199 11.87 22.12 2.55
N THR A 200 10.94 22.66 1.76
CA THR A 200 9.49 22.47 2.01
C THR A 200 9.07 21.02 1.83
N ASP A 201 9.60 20.35 0.81
CA ASP A 201 9.31 18.94 0.57
C ASP A 201 10.04 18.04 1.57
N ILE A 202 11.28 18.37 1.93
CA ILE A 202 12.03 17.68 2.99
C ILE A 202 11.24 17.72 4.31
N LYS A 203 10.75 18.89 4.72
CA LYS A 203 9.94 19.05 5.95
C LYS A 203 8.69 18.17 5.94
N LYS A 204 7.98 18.12 4.80
CA LYS A 204 6.79 17.28 4.64
C LYS A 204 7.15 15.81 4.73
N TYR A 205 8.20 15.38 4.04
CA TYR A 205 8.65 14.00 4.09
C TYR A 205 8.98 13.57 5.52
N LEU A 206 9.81 14.35 6.22
CA LEU A 206 10.20 14.06 7.61
C LEU A 206 8.97 13.89 8.49
N TYR A 207 8.02 14.82 8.40
CA TYR A 207 6.79 14.74 9.17
C TYR A 207 5.99 13.47 8.84
N ILE A 208 5.70 13.22 7.55
CA ILE A 208 4.89 12.07 7.11
C ILE A 208 5.55 10.73 7.48
N SER A 209 6.87 10.61 7.29
CA SER A 209 7.60 9.38 7.61
C SER A 209 7.60 9.11 9.12
N TRP A 210 7.80 10.13 9.95
CA TRP A 210 7.85 9.96 11.40
C TRP A 210 6.46 9.76 12.02
N THR A 211 5.40 10.37 11.47
CA THR A 211 4.02 10.08 11.91
C THR A 211 3.59 8.67 11.50
N LEU A 212 3.96 8.19 10.30
CA LEU A 212 3.76 6.80 9.89
C LEU A 212 4.47 5.85 10.85
N TRP A 213 5.77 6.07 11.09
CA TRP A 213 6.55 5.25 12.02
C TRP A 213 5.93 5.22 13.41
N ALA A 214 5.62 6.38 14.00
CA ALA A 214 5.07 6.47 15.34
C ALA A 214 3.73 5.73 15.48
N TYR A 215 2.85 5.86 14.49
CA TYR A 215 1.58 5.15 14.45
C TYR A 215 1.77 3.63 14.35
N LEU A 216 2.68 3.15 13.49
CA LEU A 216 2.96 1.72 13.34
C LEU A 216 3.58 1.12 14.62
N VAL A 217 4.51 1.83 15.28
CA VAL A 217 5.08 1.41 16.56
C VAL A 217 4.01 1.37 17.65
N TRP A 218 3.11 2.36 17.68
CA TRP A 218 1.99 2.37 18.62
C TRP A 218 1.06 1.16 18.42
N LYS A 219 0.67 0.88 17.18
CA LYS A 219 -0.13 -0.30 16.82
C LYS A 219 0.56 -1.61 17.18
N GLU A 220 1.85 -1.73 16.87
CA GLU A 220 2.65 -2.92 17.21
C GLU A 220 2.65 -3.19 18.72
N LYS A 221 2.75 -2.14 19.54
CA LYS A 221 2.67 -2.27 21.00
C LYS A 221 1.30 -2.72 21.49
N GLU A 222 0.21 -2.31 20.85
CA GLU A 222 -1.12 -2.85 21.19
C GLU A 222 -1.17 -4.36 21.01
N VAL A 223 -0.57 -4.89 19.94
CA VAL A 223 -0.48 -6.33 19.69
C VAL A 223 0.36 -7.03 20.76
N TYR A 224 1.53 -6.46 21.09
CA TYR A 224 2.37 -7.02 22.16
C TYR A 224 1.72 -6.97 23.55
N ASN A 225 0.96 -5.92 23.85
CA ASN A 225 0.25 -5.78 25.12
C ASN A 225 -0.93 -6.75 25.24
N ALA A 226 -1.53 -7.16 24.12
CA ALA A 226 -2.63 -8.12 24.10
C ALA A 226 -2.16 -9.54 24.45
N ASP A 227 -1.14 -10.05 23.76
CA ASP A 227 -0.43 -11.28 24.13
C ASP A 227 0.99 -11.27 23.55
N PRO A 228 2.02 -11.01 24.37
CA PRO A 228 3.37 -10.82 23.86
C PRO A 228 3.97 -12.10 23.30
N ASN A 229 3.52 -13.29 23.72
CA ASN A 229 4.16 -14.56 23.34
C ASN A 229 3.38 -15.32 22.28
N LYS A 230 2.15 -14.88 21.97
CA LYS A 230 1.25 -15.57 21.05
C LYS A 230 0.74 -14.66 19.95
N ILE A 231 1.66 -14.02 19.24
CA ILE A 231 1.29 -13.22 18.07
C ILE A 231 0.68 -14.17 17.03
N PRO A 232 -0.56 -13.91 16.56
CA PRO A 232 -1.21 -14.74 15.56
C PRO A 232 -0.31 -14.98 14.35
N PHE A 233 -0.38 -16.16 13.73
CA PHE A 233 0.50 -16.61 12.64
C PHE A 233 1.98 -16.77 13.02
N TYR A 234 2.64 -15.73 13.53
CA TYR A 234 4.07 -15.72 13.85
C TYR A 234 4.46 -16.73 14.93
N SER A 235 3.61 -16.90 15.95
CA SER A 235 3.82 -17.91 17.01
C SER A 235 3.76 -19.37 16.54
N LYS A 236 3.32 -19.61 15.29
CA LYS A 236 3.23 -20.93 14.67
C LYS A 236 4.30 -21.15 13.59
N LEU A 237 5.28 -20.26 13.46
CA LEU A 237 6.31 -20.39 12.43
C LEU A 237 7.17 -21.64 12.63
N PRO A 238 7.51 -22.39 11.57
CA PRO A 238 8.43 -23.51 11.64
C PRO A 238 9.86 -23.07 12.03
N GLU A 239 10.58 -23.90 12.80
CA GLU A 239 11.94 -23.57 13.30
C GLU A 239 13.03 -23.51 12.21
N ASN A 240 12.78 -24.06 11.02
CA ASN A 240 13.77 -24.17 9.92
C ASN A 240 13.27 -23.54 8.62
N ILE A 241 12.74 -22.32 8.70
CA ILE A 241 12.27 -21.57 7.52
C ILE A 241 13.05 -20.26 7.40
N GLU A 242 13.53 -19.95 6.20
CA GLU A 242 14.07 -18.62 5.93
C GLU A 242 12.90 -17.66 5.70
N ILE A 243 12.99 -16.44 6.22
CA ILE A 243 11.90 -15.46 6.13
C ILE A 243 12.37 -14.22 5.39
N ILE A 244 11.59 -13.81 4.40
CA ILE A 244 11.62 -12.47 3.81
C ILE A 244 10.30 -11.81 4.12
N THR A 245 10.32 -10.65 4.77
CA THR A 245 9.11 -9.91 5.12
C THR A 245 9.09 -8.54 4.45
N PHE A 246 7.90 -8.17 3.98
CA PHE A 246 7.56 -6.86 3.45
C PHE A 246 6.91 -5.98 4.53
N ASN A 247 6.58 -6.56 5.68
CA ASN A 247 6.01 -5.85 6.81
C ASN A 247 7.12 -5.16 7.62
N TYR A 248 6.81 -4.03 8.23
CA TYR A 248 7.79 -3.23 8.97
C TYR A 248 7.93 -3.66 10.44
N THR A 249 6.94 -4.37 10.99
CA THR A 249 6.88 -4.73 12.41
C THR A 249 7.97 -5.73 12.79
N SER A 250 8.35 -5.75 14.06
CA SER A 250 9.32 -6.67 14.64
C SER A 250 8.80 -8.12 14.81
N PHE A 251 7.54 -8.41 14.46
CA PHE A 251 6.92 -9.72 14.70
C PHE A 251 7.71 -10.88 14.08
N ALA A 252 8.16 -10.74 12.82
CA ALA A 252 8.99 -11.77 12.18
C ALA A 252 10.32 -11.96 12.91
N MET A 253 11.01 -10.86 13.23
CA MET A 253 12.29 -10.87 13.95
C MET A 253 12.21 -11.54 15.32
N LYS A 254 11.08 -11.40 16.02
CA LYS A 254 10.86 -12.01 17.34
C LYS A 254 10.91 -13.54 17.29
N TYR A 255 10.33 -14.15 16.27
CA TYR A 255 10.30 -15.61 16.12
C TYR A 255 11.42 -16.16 15.22
N ASN A 256 12.03 -15.31 14.40
CA ASN A 256 13.19 -15.65 13.59
C ASN A 256 14.10 -14.43 13.44
N LYS A 257 15.22 -14.42 14.17
CA LYS A 257 16.17 -13.29 14.21
C LYS A 257 16.86 -13.03 12.87
N GLU A 258 16.93 -14.02 11.99
CA GLU A 258 17.55 -13.92 10.67
C GLU A 258 16.56 -13.47 9.57
N SER A 259 15.36 -13.02 9.97
CA SER A 259 14.34 -12.51 9.05
C SER A 259 14.86 -11.31 8.26
N LYS A 260 14.70 -11.36 6.93
CA LYS A 260 15.14 -10.29 6.02
C LYS A 260 13.99 -9.31 5.76
N TYR A 261 14.18 -8.07 6.17
CA TYR A 261 13.19 -6.98 6.03
C TYR A 261 13.38 -6.23 4.72
N PHE A 262 12.67 -6.65 3.68
CA PHE A 262 12.90 -6.22 2.31
C PHE A 262 12.66 -4.71 2.09
N HIS A 263 11.79 -4.13 2.91
CA HIS A 263 11.41 -2.72 2.93
C HIS A 263 11.88 -1.99 4.18
N GLY A 264 12.74 -2.61 5.00
CA GLY A 264 13.17 -2.05 6.27
C GLY A 264 12.21 -2.37 7.41
N ASN A 265 12.49 -1.83 8.59
CA ASN A 265 11.78 -2.17 9.82
C ASN A 265 11.63 -0.97 10.75
N LEU A 266 10.73 -1.10 11.72
CA LEU A 266 10.44 -0.03 12.68
C LEU A 266 11.53 0.16 13.74
N SER A 267 12.40 -0.83 13.96
CA SER A 267 13.45 -0.80 15.00
C SER A 267 14.70 -0.01 14.60
N LYS A 268 14.72 0.62 13.42
CA LYS A 268 15.89 1.29 12.87
C LYS A 268 15.55 2.65 12.25
N TYR A 269 16.56 3.50 12.17
CA TYR A 269 16.50 4.78 11.49
C TYR A 269 17.77 5.04 10.68
N ILE A 270 17.70 5.98 9.75
CA ILE A 270 18.76 6.29 8.80
C ILE A 270 19.11 7.76 8.90
N ARG A 271 20.40 8.01 9.03
CA ARG A 271 20.99 9.32 8.93
C ARG A 271 21.30 9.63 7.47
N LEU A 272 20.68 10.66 6.90
CA LEU A 272 20.78 10.94 5.48
C LEU A 272 22.11 11.59 5.08
N ASP A 273 22.79 12.24 6.02
CA ASP A 273 24.09 12.87 5.82
C ASP A 273 25.21 11.84 5.54
N ASN A 274 25.15 10.67 6.18
CA ASN A 274 26.15 9.61 6.00
C ASN A 274 25.58 8.28 5.49
N ARG A 275 24.25 8.21 5.27
CA ARG A 275 23.50 7.00 4.87
C ARG A 275 23.67 5.81 5.82
N GLY A 276 24.08 6.10 7.05
CA GLY A 276 24.23 5.14 8.13
C GLY A 276 22.87 4.75 8.68
N GLU A 277 22.66 3.44 8.82
CA GLU A 277 21.50 2.89 9.54
C GLU A 277 21.90 2.66 11.01
N SER A 278 21.00 2.96 11.93
CA SER A 278 21.20 2.81 13.37
C SER A 278 19.99 2.14 13.99
N GLU A 279 20.25 1.28 14.99
CA GLU A 279 19.20 0.63 15.77
C GLU A 279 18.63 1.59 16.81
N ILE A 280 17.36 1.40 17.14
CA ILE A 280 16.69 2.13 18.22
C ILE A 280 16.92 1.38 19.52
N ASP A 281 17.63 2.03 20.45
CA ASP A 281 17.89 1.48 21.77
C ASP A 281 16.58 1.17 22.52
N ASP A 282 16.54 -0.01 23.14
CA ASP A 282 15.38 -0.51 23.90
C ASP A 282 14.04 -0.38 23.16
N TYR A 283 14.05 -0.73 21.86
CA TYR A 283 12.88 -0.63 20.98
C TYR A 283 11.58 -1.20 21.59
N ASN A 284 11.68 -2.31 22.32
CA ASN A 284 10.52 -2.99 22.92
C ASN A 284 9.81 -2.13 23.99
N ASN A 285 10.57 -1.33 24.76
CA ASN A 285 10.01 -0.46 25.82
C ASN A 285 10.05 1.03 25.45
N LEU A 286 10.33 1.35 24.18
CA LEU A 286 10.59 2.70 23.69
C LEU A 286 9.53 3.72 24.12
N ASN A 287 9.91 4.89 24.63
CA ASN A 287 8.96 6.01 24.69
C ASN A 287 8.91 6.70 23.32
N ILE A 288 7.81 6.56 22.58
CA ILE A 288 7.68 7.09 21.21
C ILE A 288 7.90 8.61 21.18
N VAL A 289 7.26 9.35 22.08
CA VAL A 289 7.37 10.82 22.15
C VAL A 289 8.78 11.21 22.60
N GLY A 290 9.30 10.55 23.65
CA GLY A 290 10.65 10.80 24.14
C GLY A 290 11.73 10.52 23.09
N PHE A 291 11.57 9.49 22.26
CA PHE A 291 12.48 9.21 21.15
C PHE A 291 12.46 10.33 20.11
N ILE A 292 11.28 10.86 19.77
CA ILE A 292 11.17 12.00 18.86
C ILE A 292 11.83 13.26 19.44
N GLU A 293 11.56 13.55 20.71
CA GLU A 293 12.08 14.77 21.37
C GLU A 293 13.59 14.74 21.62
N ASN A 294 14.15 13.57 21.90
CA ASN A 294 15.55 13.43 22.31
C ASN A 294 16.45 12.93 21.18
N ILE A 295 16.00 11.99 20.35
CA ILE A 295 16.86 11.42 19.29
C ILE A 295 16.58 12.09 17.94
N VAL A 296 15.32 12.16 17.53
CA VAL A 296 14.96 12.73 16.21
C VAL A 296 15.29 14.23 16.16
N ASN A 297 14.91 14.97 17.19
CA ASN A 297 15.19 16.42 17.30
C ASN A 297 16.69 16.74 17.22
N GLU A 298 17.54 16.01 17.96
CA GLU A 298 18.99 16.26 17.99
C GLU A 298 19.69 16.00 16.65
N ASN A 299 19.06 15.19 15.79
CA ASN A 299 19.58 14.75 14.50
C ASN A 299 18.86 15.39 13.30
N ILE A 300 17.96 16.35 13.53
CA ILE A 300 17.36 17.19 12.49
C ILE A 300 17.87 18.62 12.65
N ASP A 301 18.60 19.09 11.65
CA ASP A 301 19.05 20.48 11.56
C ASP A 301 19.01 20.93 10.10
N PHE A 302 18.09 21.85 9.82
CA PHE A 302 17.91 22.44 8.49
C PHE A 302 19.02 23.40 8.09
N THR A 303 19.80 23.93 9.05
CA THR A 303 20.92 24.84 8.74
C THR A 303 22.16 24.08 8.27
N SER A 304 22.39 22.87 8.80
CA SER A 304 23.50 22.00 8.43
C SER A 304 23.09 20.85 7.50
N ASN A 305 21.87 20.87 6.96
CA ASN A 305 21.31 19.81 6.10
C ASN A 305 21.44 18.40 6.68
N ARG A 306 21.32 18.27 8.01
CA ARG A 306 21.43 17.01 8.72
C ARG A 306 20.03 16.51 9.03
N TYR A 307 19.70 15.32 8.55
CA TYR A 307 18.37 14.75 8.68
C TYR A 307 18.41 13.29 9.07
N VAL A 308 17.40 12.87 9.82
CA VAL A 308 17.16 11.47 10.17
C VAL A 308 15.75 11.05 9.76
N ILE A 309 15.63 9.86 9.17
CA ILE A 309 14.36 9.27 8.72
C ILE A 309 14.22 7.85 9.29
N PRO A 310 13.00 7.33 9.51
CA PRO A 310 12.83 5.93 9.89
C PRO A 310 13.30 5.00 8.75
N SER A 311 13.76 3.79 9.09
CA SER A 311 14.20 2.80 8.10
C SER A 311 13.00 2.09 7.46
N ILE A 312 12.16 2.86 6.77
CA ILE A 312 10.93 2.41 6.11
C ILE A 312 11.02 2.81 4.63
N ILE A 313 11.07 1.82 3.74
CA ILE A 313 11.01 2.00 2.29
C ILE A 313 9.64 1.53 1.81
N PRO A 314 8.72 2.43 1.48
CA PRO A 314 7.47 2.04 0.85
C PRO A 314 7.69 1.17 -0.40
N PRO A 315 6.75 0.27 -0.75
CA PRO A 315 6.86 -0.58 -1.92
C PRO A 315 6.71 0.19 -3.24
N LEU A 316 7.75 0.95 -3.59
CA LEU A 316 7.79 1.84 -4.74
C LEU A 316 8.43 1.15 -5.95
N ARG A 317 7.93 1.49 -7.15
CA ARG A 317 8.52 1.05 -8.44
C ARG A 317 10.00 1.42 -8.52
N LEU A 318 10.34 2.60 -8.01
CA LEU A 318 11.71 3.09 -7.91
C LEU A 318 12.10 3.09 -6.43
N LYS A 319 12.96 2.15 -6.04
CA LYS A 319 13.46 2.07 -4.67
C LYS A 319 14.58 3.09 -4.45
N PRO A 320 14.37 4.12 -3.62
CA PRO A 320 15.46 5.02 -3.28
C PRO A 320 16.53 4.25 -2.49
N VAL A 321 17.80 4.40 -2.87
CA VAL A 321 18.92 3.83 -2.11
C VAL A 321 19.21 4.72 -0.91
N LEU A 322 18.43 4.52 0.16
CA LEU A 322 18.56 5.28 1.42
C LEU A 322 19.81 4.89 2.20
N SER A 323 20.20 3.61 2.14
CA SER A 323 21.36 3.06 2.81
C SER A 323 21.92 1.87 2.01
N ASN A 324 23.23 1.67 2.10
CA ASN A 324 23.89 0.49 1.51
C ASN A 324 23.40 -0.82 2.16
N ASN A 325 22.85 -0.77 3.39
CA ASN A 325 22.31 -1.96 4.03
C ASN A 325 21.13 -2.55 3.24
N PHE A 326 20.31 -1.72 2.59
CA PHE A 326 19.23 -2.23 1.73
C PHE A 326 19.73 -2.98 0.50
N ILE A 327 20.83 -2.53 -0.10
CA ILE A 327 21.45 -3.24 -1.23
C ILE A 327 21.87 -4.64 -0.77
N LYS A 328 22.49 -4.74 0.41
CA LYS A 328 22.87 -6.01 1.02
C LYS A 328 21.65 -6.90 1.30
N ILE A 329 20.60 -6.37 1.94
CA ILE A 329 19.35 -7.11 2.23
C ILE A 329 18.71 -7.62 0.93
N TRP A 330 18.64 -6.80 -0.12
CA TRP A 330 18.06 -7.21 -1.40
C TRP A 330 18.90 -8.29 -2.07
N TYR A 331 20.23 -8.16 -2.05
CA TYR A 331 21.13 -9.19 -2.56
C TYR A 331 20.99 -10.52 -1.80
N GLU A 332 20.95 -10.48 -0.47
CA GLU A 332 20.76 -11.67 0.36
C GLU A 332 19.38 -12.29 0.15
N SER A 333 18.36 -11.47 -0.06
CA SER A 333 17.01 -11.92 -0.42
C SER A 333 16.99 -12.64 -1.76
N VAL A 334 17.69 -12.12 -2.78
CA VAL A 334 17.87 -12.80 -4.07
C VAL A 334 18.51 -14.17 -3.87
N LYS A 335 19.61 -14.24 -3.11
CA LYS A 335 20.30 -15.51 -2.83
C LYS A 335 19.42 -16.49 -2.07
N THR A 336 18.61 -16.00 -1.13
CA THR A 336 17.66 -16.83 -0.37
C THR A 336 16.62 -17.46 -1.30
N ILE A 337 16.06 -16.67 -2.21
CA ILE A 337 15.09 -17.15 -3.22
C ILE A 337 15.74 -18.18 -4.14
N GLU A 338 16.90 -17.86 -4.72
CA GLU A 338 17.64 -18.76 -5.64
C GLU A 338 17.99 -20.10 -4.98
N ASN A 339 18.36 -20.09 -3.69
CA ASN A 339 18.77 -21.28 -2.95
C ASN A 339 17.60 -22.07 -2.33
N SER A 340 16.38 -21.55 -2.40
CA SER A 340 15.20 -22.24 -1.86
C SER A 340 14.72 -23.34 -2.81
N ASP A 341 14.24 -24.45 -2.25
CA ASP A 341 13.60 -25.53 -3.02
C ASP A 341 12.09 -25.27 -3.17
N LYS A 342 11.51 -24.60 -2.17
CA LYS A 342 10.10 -24.29 -2.07
C LYS A 342 9.90 -22.90 -1.50
N ILE A 343 9.01 -22.13 -2.13
CA ILE A 343 8.65 -20.78 -1.71
C ILE A 343 7.18 -20.77 -1.29
N ILE A 344 6.91 -20.31 -0.08
CA ILE A 344 5.56 -20.07 0.43
C ILE A 344 5.39 -18.56 0.53
N ILE A 345 4.33 -18.01 -0.04
CA ILE A 345 4.06 -16.57 -0.08
C ILE A 345 2.70 -16.34 0.59
N ALA A 346 2.66 -15.62 1.70
CA ALA A 346 1.44 -15.38 2.47
C ALA A 346 1.11 -13.89 2.52
N GLY A 347 -0.13 -13.53 2.15
CA GLY A 347 -0.66 -12.17 2.28
C GLY A 347 0.08 -11.09 1.48
N TYR A 348 0.78 -11.47 0.42
CA TYR A 348 1.44 -10.55 -0.50
C TYR A 348 0.62 -10.37 -1.78
N SER A 349 0.34 -9.12 -2.15
CA SER A 349 -0.66 -8.80 -3.17
C SER A 349 -0.14 -8.86 -4.61
N PHE A 350 1.17 -9.00 -4.83
CA PHE A 350 1.81 -8.88 -6.14
C PHE A 350 1.46 -7.58 -6.87
N ASN A 351 1.35 -6.48 -6.11
CA ASN A 351 1.14 -5.16 -6.67
C ASN A 351 2.28 -4.81 -7.65
N TYR A 352 1.95 -4.08 -8.72
CA TYR A 352 2.91 -3.59 -9.70
C TYR A 352 3.97 -2.67 -9.07
N ALA A 353 3.63 -2.00 -7.96
CA ALA A 353 4.58 -1.14 -7.25
C ALA A 353 5.82 -1.91 -6.76
N ASP A 354 5.70 -3.22 -6.49
CA ASP A 354 6.80 -4.11 -6.10
C ASP A 354 7.37 -4.95 -7.25
N GLU A 355 7.42 -4.38 -8.47
CA GLU A 355 7.87 -5.13 -9.65
C GLU A 355 9.28 -5.73 -9.50
N HIS A 356 10.16 -5.10 -8.72
CA HIS A 356 11.48 -5.67 -8.40
C HIS A 356 11.37 -7.05 -7.75
N PHE A 357 10.49 -7.25 -6.77
CA PHE A 357 10.29 -8.57 -6.15
C PHE A 357 9.51 -9.51 -7.07
N ASN A 358 8.49 -9.01 -7.76
CA ASN A 358 7.73 -9.81 -8.72
C ASN A 358 8.64 -10.41 -9.81
N ASP A 359 9.65 -9.65 -10.26
CA ASP A 359 10.65 -10.12 -11.21
C ASP A 359 11.56 -11.22 -10.63
N LEU A 360 11.91 -11.16 -9.35
CA LEU A 360 12.63 -12.23 -8.67
C LEU A 360 11.83 -13.54 -8.66
N ILE A 361 10.53 -13.45 -8.37
CA ILE A 361 9.63 -14.61 -8.45
C ILE A 361 9.48 -15.09 -9.90
N ARG A 362 9.35 -14.19 -10.88
CA ARG A 362 9.29 -14.53 -12.32
C ARG A 362 10.50 -15.33 -12.78
N LYS A 363 11.70 -14.95 -12.32
CA LYS A 363 12.98 -15.63 -12.64
C LYS A 363 13.15 -17.00 -11.97
N ASN A 364 12.36 -17.28 -10.93
CA ASN A 364 12.42 -18.50 -10.15
C ASN A 364 11.07 -19.27 -10.19
N LYS A 365 10.27 -19.06 -11.25
CA LYS A 365 8.91 -19.60 -11.37
C LYS A 365 8.87 -21.12 -11.57
N GLU A 366 10.01 -21.73 -11.89
CA GLU A 366 10.21 -23.17 -11.97
C GLU A 366 10.25 -23.84 -10.59
N LYS A 367 10.44 -23.09 -9.51
CA LYS A 367 10.40 -23.63 -8.14
C LYS A 367 8.96 -23.96 -7.72
N LYS A 368 8.82 -24.79 -6.68
CA LYS A 368 7.52 -25.07 -6.06
C LYS A 368 7.06 -23.83 -5.29
N ILE A 369 6.01 -23.17 -5.78
CA ILE A 369 5.49 -21.93 -5.19
C ILE A 369 4.08 -22.16 -4.66
N THR A 370 3.84 -21.78 -3.40
CA THR A 370 2.52 -21.84 -2.77
C THR A 370 2.13 -20.45 -2.29
N ILE A 371 1.04 -19.90 -2.80
CA ILE A 371 0.50 -18.59 -2.40
C ILE A 371 -0.70 -18.82 -1.48
N ILE A 372 -0.78 -18.09 -0.38
CA ILE A 372 -1.89 -18.11 0.58
C ILE A 372 -2.49 -16.70 0.63
N ASP A 373 -3.72 -16.57 0.13
CA ASP A 373 -4.44 -15.30 0.13
C ASP A 373 -5.97 -15.54 0.10
N PRO A 374 -6.77 -14.79 0.87
CA PRO A 374 -8.22 -14.96 0.87
C PRO A 374 -8.89 -14.49 -0.44
N ASN A 375 -8.22 -13.70 -1.28
CA ASN A 375 -8.77 -13.13 -2.52
C ASN A 375 -8.07 -13.71 -3.75
N THR A 376 -8.34 -14.98 -4.03
CA THR A 376 -7.74 -15.73 -5.15
C THR A 376 -7.99 -15.08 -6.50
N SER A 377 -9.18 -14.53 -6.76
CA SER A 377 -9.46 -13.84 -8.03
C SER A 377 -8.54 -12.64 -8.28
N ASN A 378 -8.26 -11.84 -7.24
CA ASN A 378 -7.35 -10.71 -7.38
C ASN A 378 -5.90 -11.18 -7.57
N ILE A 379 -5.49 -12.21 -6.84
CA ILE A 379 -4.14 -12.79 -6.97
C ILE A 379 -3.93 -13.36 -8.37
N VAL A 380 -4.85 -14.17 -8.90
CA VAL A 380 -4.77 -14.77 -10.24
C VAL A 380 -4.56 -13.68 -11.31
N ASN A 381 -5.30 -12.58 -11.21
CA ASN A 381 -5.12 -11.42 -12.09
C ASN A 381 -3.74 -10.77 -11.96
N ASN A 382 -3.27 -10.55 -10.73
CA ASN A 382 -1.99 -9.86 -10.49
C ASN A 382 -0.77 -10.70 -10.91
N ILE A 383 -0.84 -12.03 -10.75
CA ILE A 383 0.28 -12.92 -11.05
C ILE A 383 0.31 -13.42 -12.50
N LYS A 384 -0.73 -13.14 -13.31
CA LYS A 384 -0.77 -13.47 -14.73
C LYS A 384 0.49 -13.00 -15.48
N ARG A 385 1.02 -11.81 -15.14
CA ARG A 385 2.28 -11.27 -15.72
C ARG A 385 3.57 -11.96 -15.25
N ILE A 386 3.48 -12.78 -14.21
CA ILE A 386 4.63 -13.47 -13.59
C ILE A 386 4.70 -14.90 -14.15
N PHE A 387 3.58 -15.61 -14.14
CA PHE A 387 3.52 -17.03 -14.50
C PHE A 387 3.01 -17.30 -15.92
N ALA A 388 2.34 -16.32 -16.55
CA ALA A 388 1.71 -16.44 -17.87
C ALA A 388 0.59 -17.49 -17.95
N TYR A 389 -0.03 -17.84 -16.82
CA TYR A 389 -1.25 -18.66 -16.78
C TYR A 389 -2.51 -17.79 -16.93
N SER A 390 -3.43 -18.25 -17.77
CA SER A 390 -4.81 -17.80 -17.87
C SER A 390 -5.69 -18.44 -16.79
N GLU A 391 -6.93 -17.96 -16.61
CA GLU A 391 -7.84 -18.53 -15.60
C GLU A 391 -8.17 -20.00 -15.89
N ASP A 392 -8.23 -20.38 -17.17
CA ASP A 392 -8.56 -21.73 -17.63
C ASP A 392 -7.42 -22.74 -17.40
N ASP A 393 -6.19 -22.27 -17.15
CA ASP A 393 -5.04 -23.14 -16.89
C ASP A 393 -5.05 -23.74 -15.47
N TYR A 394 -5.89 -23.20 -14.56
CA TYR A 394 -5.92 -23.62 -13.16
C TYR A 394 -6.87 -24.79 -12.93
N THR A 395 -6.33 -25.87 -12.36
CA THR A 395 -7.14 -26.96 -11.82
C THR A 395 -7.58 -26.63 -10.40
N LYS A 396 -8.87 -26.82 -10.10
CA LYS A 396 -9.43 -26.61 -8.75
C LYS A 396 -9.26 -27.85 -7.90
N ASN A 397 -8.61 -27.70 -6.76
CA ASN A 397 -8.33 -28.75 -5.78
C ASN A 397 -8.68 -28.27 -4.37
N THR A 398 -8.46 -29.13 -3.36
CA THR A 398 -8.61 -28.78 -1.95
C THR A 398 -7.31 -29.08 -1.20
N ILE A 399 -6.82 -28.12 -0.40
CA ILE A 399 -5.66 -28.28 0.48
C ILE A 399 -6.06 -27.83 1.89
N GLN A 400 -5.83 -28.66 2.91
CA GLN A 400 -6.25 -28.39 4.29
C GLN A 400 -7.73 -27.95 4.41
N ASN A 401 -8.62 -28.58 3.65
CA ASN A 401 -10.05 -28.24 3.56
C ASN A 401 -10.36 -26.83 3.02
N LYS A 402 -9.39 -26.17 2.38
CA LYS A 402 -9.55 -24.87 1.72
C LYS A 402 -9.49 -25.05 0.21
N LYS A 403 -10.23 -24.21 -0.52
CA LYS A 403 -10.19 -24.19 -1.98
C LYS A 403 -8.77 -23.84 -2.43
N SER A 404 -8.31 -24.52 -3.47
CA SER A 404 -7.00 -24.26 -4.05
C SER A 404 -7.04 -24.33 -5.57
N PHE A 405 -6.12 -23.61 -6.18
CA PHE A 405 -5.96 -23.50 -7.63
C PHE A 405 -4.52 -23.88 -7.96
N GLU A 406 -4.33 -24.83 -8.86
CA GLU A 406 -3.00 -25.33 -9.21
C GLU A 406 -2.76 -25.20 -10.72
N ALA A 407 -1.58 -24.71 -11.08
CA ALA A 407 -1.10 -24.62 -12.45
C ALA A 407 0.42 -24.83 -12.49
N GLY A 408 0.87 -25.95 -13.08
CA GLY A 408 2.28 -26.33 -13.09
C GLY A 408 2.88 -26.41 -11.68
N ASN A 409 3.91 -25.60 -11.40
CA ASN A 409 4.58 -25.55 -10.09
C ASN A 409 3.96 -24.56 -9.10
N LEU A 410 2.89 -23.87 -9.49
CA LEU A 410 2.18 -22.88 -8.68
C LEU A 410 0.94 -23.50 -8.03
N LYS A 411 0.77 -23.22 -6.75
CA LYS A 411 -0.44 -23.51 -5.97
C LYS A 411 -0.92 -22.23 -5.31
N ILE A 412 -2.22 -21.96 -5.33
CA ILE A 412 -2.85 -20.83 -4.65
C ILE A 412 -3.92 -21.39 -3.72
N ILE A 413 -3.88 -21.04 -2.44
CA ILE A 413 -4.83 -21.50 -1.42
C ILE A 413 -5.68 -20.31 -0.97
N GLU A 414 -7.00 -20.44 -1.10
CA GLU A 414 -7.99 -19.44 -0.69
C GLU A 414 -8.20 -19.51 0.82
N ALA A 415 -7.35 -18.82 1.57
CA ALA A 415 -7.37 -18.81 3.03
C ALA A 415 -6.66 -17.58 3.61
N LEU A 416 -7.01 -17.24 4.85
CA LEU A 416 -6.17 -16.35 5.65
C LEU A 416 -4.91 -17.09 6.08
N ALA A 417 -3.80 -16.37 6.21
CA ALA A 417 -2.52 -16.96 6.59
C ALA A 417 -2.59 -17.71 7.94
N THR A 418 -3.40 -17.21 8.88
CA THR A 418 -3.61 -17.81 10.21
C THR A 418 -4.39 -19.13 10.20
N GLU A 419 -5.06 -19.46 9.09
CA GLU A 419 -5.89 -20.67 8.96
C GLU A 419 -5.13 -21.86 8.35
N ILE A 420 -3.87 -21.66 7.94
CA ILE A 420 -3.06 -22.67 7.27
C ILE A 420 -1.92 -23.11 8.17
N GLU A 421 -1.78 -24.41 8.36
CA GLU A 421 -0.66 -25.00 9.08
C GLU A 421 0.55 -25.15 8.12
N LEU A 422 1.54 -24.26 8.25
CA LEU A 422 2.68 -24.15 7.33
C LEU A 422 3.57 -25.40 7.29
N ASN A 423 3.61 -26.16 8.37
CA ASN A 423 4.37 -27.41 8.46
C ASN A 423 3.84 -28.50 7.52
N GLU A 424 2.54 -28.48 7.24
CA GLU A 424 1.86 -29.46 6.39
C GLU A 424 1.90 -29.10 4.91
N LEU A 425 2.49 -27.95 4.56
CA LEU A 425 2.65 -27.52 3.16
C LEU A 425 3.86 -28.16 2.50
#